data_AF-A0A0F5QES0-F1
#
_entry.id   AF-A0A0F5QES0-F1
#
_cell.length_a   1.000
_cell.length_b   1.000
_cell.length_c   1.000
_cell.angle_alpha   90.00
_cell.angle_beta   90.00
_cell.angle_gamma   90.00
#
_symmetry.space_group_name_H-M   'P 1'
#
loop_
_entity.id
_entity.type
_entity.pdbx_description
1 polymer ?
#
loop_
_entity_poly.entity_id
_entity_poly.type
_entity_poly.pdbx_seq_one_letter_code
_entity_poly.pdbx_strand_id
1 'polypeptide(L)'
;MFQNVIIGWLARRILEIGGLIGAGLTAWNNLPPATQEAVLSILGNNWEQITLGALVPLGAMLWGYVWSALSTFKPQVVTSDGKRIALSRTGAAEAEAIAKLRPPRTLWERLTGK
;
A
#
# COMPACT_ATOMS: atom_id res chain seq x y z
N MET A 1 9.79 35.71 -9.97
CA MET A 1 10.17 34.46 -9.27
C MET A 1 9.02 33.44 -9.13
N PHE A 2 7.88 33.60 -9.83
CA PHE A 2 6.69 32.72 -9.67
C PHE A 2 6.49 31.69 -10.80
N GLN A 3 7.34 31.71 -11.83
CA GLN A 3 7.13 30.93 -13.06
C GLN A 3 7.39 29.41 -12.89
N ASN A 4 8.07 28.99 -11.82
CA ASN A 4 8.40 27.58 -11.56
C ASN A 4 7.43 26.84 -10.63
N VAL A 5 6.51 27.53 -9.96
CA VAL A 5 5.62 26.88 -8.97
C VAL A 5 4.53 26.07 -9.67
N ILE A 6 3.92 26.62 -10.72
CA ILE A 6 2.84 25.94 -11.47
C ILE A 6 3.39 24.73 -12.22
N ILE A 7 4.55 24.85 -12.87
CA ILE A 7 5.19 23.76 -13.60
C ILE A 7 5.64 22.65 -12.62
N GLY A 8 6.25 23.01 -11.49
CA GLY A 8 6.64 22.04 -10.46
C GLY A 8 5.44 21.34 -9.83
N TRP A 9 4.35 22.07 -9.57
CA TRP A 9 3.10 21.49 -9.09
C TRP A 9 2.48 20.52 -10.10
N LEU A 10 2.45 20.90 -11.39
CA LEU A 10 1.90 20.06 -12.45
C LEU A 10 2.75 18.80 -12.67
N ALA A 11 4.08 18.93 -12.71
CA ALA A 11 4.99 17.80 -12.83
C ALA A 11 4.82 16.81 -11.68
N ARG A 12 4.71 17.31 -10.44
CA ARG A 12 4.40 16.48 -9.27
C ARG A 12 3.05 15.78 -9.41
N ARG A 13 2.02 16.52 -9.84
CA ARG A 13 0.67 15.96 -10.02
C ARG A 13 0.63 14.87 -11.10
N ILE A 14 1.39 15.04 -12.18
CA ILE A 14 1.54 14.03 -13.23
C ILE A 14 2.25 12.78 -12.71
N LEU A 15 3.30 12.91 -11.91
CA LEU A 15 3.99 11.75 -11.33
C LEU A 15 3.14 11.03 -10.28
N GLU A 16 2.39 11.78 -9.47
CA GLU A 16 1.45 11.21 -8.49
C GLU A 16 0.30 10.47 -9.18
N ILE A 17 -0.38 11.12 -10.12
CA ILE A 17 -1.51 10.51 -10.87
C ILE A 17 -1.01 9.42 -11.81
N GLY A 18 0.06 9.67 -12.55
CA GLY A 18 0.66 8.72 -13.48
C GLY A 18 1.17 7.47 -12.77
N GLY A 19 1.73 7.61 -11.57
CA GLY A 19 2.10 6.48 -10.72
C GLY A 19 0.88 5.64 -10.31
N LEU A 20 -0.22 6.29 -9.91
CA LEU A 20 -1.46 5.59 -9.56
C LEU A 20 -2.10 4.89 -10.76
N ILE A 21 -2.18 5.56 -11.90
CA ILE A 21 -2.69 4.98 -13.16
C ILE A 21 -1.81 3.81 -13.59
N GLY A 22 -0.49 3.97 -13.58
CA GLY A 22 0.46 2.92 -13.95
C GLY A 22 0.35 1.70 -13.03
N ALA A 23 0.22 1.92 -11.72
CA ALA A 23 -0.01 0.84 -10.77
C ALA A 23 -1.36 0.14 -11.01
N GLY A 24 -2.42 0.91 -11.26
CA GLY A 24 -3.75 0.39 -11.57
C GLY A 24 -3.78 -0.45 -12.84
N LEU A 25 -3.17 0.03 -13.93
CA LEU A 25 -3.04 -0.71 -15.19
C LEU A 25 -2.20 -1.97 -15.04
N THR A 26 -1.10 -1.90 -14.27
CA THR A 26 -0.27 -3.08 -14.00
C THR A 26 -1.05 -4.12 -13.21
N ALA A 27 -1.79 -3.70 -12.19
CA ALA A 27 -2.67 -4.59 -11.43
C ALA A 27 -3.74 -5.21 -12.34
N TRP A 28 -4.39 -4.41 -13.19
CA TRP A 28 -5.41 -4.86 -14.14
C TRP A 28 -4.88 -5.89 -15.14
N ASN A 29 -3.76 -5.60 -15.80
CA ASN A 29 -3.18 -6.47 -16.82
C ASN A 29 -2.65 -7.79 -16.24
N ASN A 30 -2.36 -7.83 -14.94
CA ASN A 30 -1.96 -9.06 -14.24
C ASN A 30 -3.16 -9.91 -13.78
N LEU A 31 -4.39 -9.42 -13.91
CA LEU A 31 -5.57 -10.23 -13.62
C LEU A 31 -5.82 -11.24 -14.73
N PRO A 32 -6.26 -12.48 -14.40
CA PRO A 32 -6.74 -13.43 -15.40
C PRO A 32 -7.89 -12.84 -16.23
N PRO A 33 -8.03 -13.17 -17.53
CA PRO A 33 -9.10 -12.64 -18.38
C PRO A 33 -10.51 -12.83 -17.81
N ALA A 34 -10.81 -14.02 -17.26
CA ALA A 34 -12.09 -14.29 -16.61
C ALA A 34 -12.37 -13.38 -15.40
N THR A 35 -11.33 -12.96 -14.69
CA THR A 35 -11.43 -12.03 -13.56
C THR A 35 -11.67 -10.60 -14.05
N GLN A 36 -11.02 -10.18 -15.15
CA GLN A 36 -11.27 -8.89 -15.78
C GLN A 36 -12.71 -8.77 -16.27
N GLU A 37 -13.21 -9.79 -16.97
CA GLU A 37 -14.61 -9.85 -17.43
C GLU A 37 -15.59 -9.78 -16.26
N ALA A 38 -15.35 -10.53 -15.19
CA ALA A 38 -16.19 -10.47 -13.99
C ALA A 38 -16.19 -9.06 -13.37
N VAL A 39 -15.04 -8.38 -13.27
CA VAL A 39 -14.99 -7.00 -12.76
C VAL A 39 -15.74 -6.04 -13.67
N LEU A 40 -15.59 -6.15 -14.99
CA LEU A 40 -16.32 -5.31 -15.95
C LEU A 40 -17.84 -5.54 -15.85
N SER A 41 -18.29 -6.79 -15.69
CA SER A 41 -19.71 -7.10 -15.50
C SER A 41 -20.26 -6.53 -14.19
N ILE A 42 -19.47 -6.55 -13.10
CA ILE A 42 -19.83 -5.91 -11.83
C ILE A 42 -19.98 -4.40 -12.02
N LEU A 43 -19.00 -3.75 -12.65
CA LEU A 43 -19.00 -2.29 -12.88
C LEU A 43 -20.09 -1.86 -13.88
N GLY A 44 -20.41 -2.71 -14.85
CA GLY A 44 -21.48 -2.52 -15.83
C GLY A 44 -22.87 -2.84 -15.29
N ASN A 45 -23.01 -3.22 -14.02
CA ASN A 45 -24.26 -3.63 -13.38
C ASN A 45 -24.94 -4.86 -14.01
N ASN A 46 -24.17 -5.70 -14.71
CA ASN A 46 -24.64 -6.93 -15.37
C ASN A 46 -24.41 -8.13 -14.45
N TRP A 47 -25.03 -8.10 -13.27
CA TRP A 47 -24.82 -9.14 -12.25
C TRP A 47 -25.32 -10.52 -12.68
N GLU A 48 -26.31 -10.58 -13.59
CA GLU A 48 -26.83 -11.85 -14.12
C GLU A 48 -25.81 -12.64 -14.95
N GLN A 49 -24.76 -12.00 -15.45
CA GLN A 49 -23.72 -12.66 -16.25
C GLN A 49 -22.60 -13.25 -15.41
N ILE A 50 -22.59 -13.00 -14.09
CA ILE A 50 -21.54 -13.44 -13.19
C ILE A 50 -21.89 -14.81 -12.62
N THR A 51 -21.12 -15.82 -12.99
CA THR A 51 -21.22 -17.14 -12.36
C THR A 51 -20.63 -17.09 -10.94
N LEU A 52 -21.22 -17.82 -9.98
CA LEU A 52 -20.68 -17.94 -8.63
C LEU A 52 -19.21 -18.40 -8.62
N GLY A 53 -18.81 -19.22 -9.60
CA GLY A 53 -17.43 -19.66 -9.78
C GLY A 53 -16.45 -18.52 -10.08
N ALA A 54 -16.89 -17.47 -10.79
CA ALA A 54 -16.06 -16.30 -11.11
C ALA A 54 -15.84 -15.38 -9.89
N LEU A 55 -16.73 -15.44 -8.89
CA LEU A 55 -16.57 -14.71 -7.62
C LEU A 55 -15.52 -15.33 -6.69
N VAL A 56 -15.27 -16.64 -6.82
CA VAL A 56 -14.26 -17.34 -5.99
C VAL A 56 -12.85 -16.77 -6.15
N PRO A 57 -12.27 -16.65 -7.37
CA PRO A 57 -10.94 -16.05 -7.52
C PRO A 57 -10.91 -14.58 -7.13
N LEU A 58 -11.98 -13.81 -7.37
CA LEU A 58 -12.09 -12.42 -6.90
C LEU A 58 -12.06 -12.33 -5.37
N GLY A 59 -12.83 -13.17 -4.69
CA GLY A 59 -12.84 -13.25 -3.23
C GLY A 59 -11.50 -13.68 -2.66
N ALA A 60 -10.85 -14.69 -3.26
CA ALA A 60 -9.51 -15.14 -2.86
C ALA A 60 -8.46 -14.03 -3.04
N MET A 61 -8.53 -13.27 -4.13
CA MET A 61 -7.64 -12.13 -4.36
C MET A 61 -7.84 -11.03 -3.31
N LEU A 62 -9.09 -10.61 -3.07
CA LEU A 62 -9.41 -9.61 -2.06
C LEU A 62 -8.97 -10.06 -0.66
N TRP A 63 -9.20 -11.33 -0.34
CA TRP A 63 -8.74 -11.94 0.90
C TRP A 63 -7.22 -11.88 1.04
N GLY A 64 -6.48 -12.20 -0.03
CA GLY A 64 -5.02 -12.09 -0.08
C GLY A 64 -4.54 -10.65 0.18
N TYR A 65 -5.19 -9.65 -0.42
CA TYR A 65 -4.87 -8.24 -0.16
C TYR A 65 -5.17 -7.82 1.28
N VAL A 66 -6.30 -8.26 1.84
CA VAL A 66 -6.65 -8.01 3.24
C VAL A 66 -5.60 -8.61 4.17
N TRP A 67 -5.21 -9.87 3.98
CA TRP A 67 -4.17 -10.50 4.79
C TRP A 67 -2.80 -9.86 4.62
N SER A 68 -2.44 -9.47 3.40
CA SER A 68 -1.22 -8.73 3.13
C SER A 68 -1.20 -7.41 3.92
N ALA A 69 -2.29 -6.65 3.88
CA ALA A 69 -2.42 -5.42 4.65
C ALA A 69 -2.31 -5.69 6.16
N LEU A 70 -3.05 -6.65 6.69
CA LEU A 70 -2.99 -7.04 8.11
C LEU A 70 -1.57 -7.46 8.53
N SER A 71 -0.85 -8.19 7.67
CA SER A 71 0.52 -8.61 7.92
C SER A 71 1.51 -7.45 7.91
N THR A 72 1.28 -6.44 7.06
CA THR A 72 2.11 -5.24 6.92
C THR A 72 2.01 -4.35 8.16
N PHE A 73 0.82 -4.26 8.75
CA PHE A 73 0.59 -3.48 9.97
C PHE A 73 0.90 -4.24 11.27
N LYS A 74 1.38 -5.49 11.18
CA LYS A 74 1.75 -6.25 12.37
C LYS A 74 3.05 -5.70 12.98
N PRO A 75 3.06 -5.30 14.26
CA PRO A 75 4.27 -4.79 14.91
C PRO A 75 5.40 -5.82 14.90
N GLN A 76 6.57 -5.40 14.44
CA GLN A 76 7.76 -6.22 14.36
C GLN A 76 9.02 -5.39 14.62
N VAL A 77 10.01 -6.00 15.28
CA VAL A 77 11.36 -5.45 15.39
C VAL A 77 12.31 -6.29 14.54
N VAL A 78 13.19 -5.60 13.82
CA VAL A 78 14.27 -6.23 13.06
C VAL A 78 15.50 -6.23 13.95
N THR A 79 16.05 -7.40 14.23
CA THR A 79 17.29 -7.55 15.00
C THR A 79 18.50 -7.13 14.17
N SER A 80 19.66 -6.92 14.81
CA SER A 80 20.91 -6.55 14.15
C SER A 80 21.38 -7.58 13.11
N ASP A 81 21.00 -8.84 13.30
CA ASP A 81 21.21 -10.00 12.45
C ASP A 81 20.12 -10.18 11.38
N GLY A 82 19.25 -9.18 11.20
CA GLY A 82 18.27 -9.11 10.11
C GLY A 82 17.02 -9.97 10.31
N LYS A 83 16.86 -10.61 11.47
CA LYS A 83 15.70 -11.44 11.78
C LYS A 83 14.53 -10.57 12.23
N ARG A 84 13.33 -10.90 11.75
CA ARG A 84 12.08 -10.22 12.15
C ARG A 84 11.47 -10.96 13.32
N ILE A 85 11.27 -10.25 14.43
CA ILE A 85 10.61 -10.77 15.62
C ILE A 85 9.27 -10.05 15.76
N ALA A 86 8.17 -10.81 15.79
CA ALA A 86 6.84 -10.28 16.01
C ALA A 86 6.72 -9.79 17.45
N LEU A 87 6.21 -8.57 17.63
CA LEU A 87 6.00 -7.98 18.93
C LEU A 87 4.55 -8.17 19.39
N SER A 88 4.36 -8.37 20.69
CA SER A 88 3.06 -8.15 21.32
C SER A 88 2.71 -6.65 21.28
N ARG A 89 1.43 -6.31 21.48
CA ARG A 89 1.00 -4.90 21.52
C ARG A 89 1.73 -4.10 22.60
N THR A 90 1.99 -4.70 23.77
CA THR A 90 2.74 -4.06 24.86
C THR A 90 4.22 -3.89 24.51
N GLY A 91 4.85 -4.92 23.93
CA GLY A 91 6.24 -4.84 23.48
C GLY A 91 6.47 -3.84 22.35
N ALA A 92 5.46 -3.58 21.52
CA ALA A 92 5.50 -2.54 20.49
C ALA A 92 5.56 -1.13 21.08
N ALA A 93 4.78 -0.85 22.12
CA ALA A 93 4.79 0.45 22.78
C ALA A 93 6.13 0.72 23.49
N GLU A 94 6.71 -0.30 24.13
CA GLU A 94 8.03 -0.21 24.76
C GLU A 94 9.14 0.01 23.73
N ALA A 95 9.12 -0.75 22.62
CA ALA A 95 10.09 -0.58 21.54
C ALA A 95 10.02 0.82 20.91
N GLU A 96 8.82 1.37 20.73
CA GLU A 96 8.61 2.73 20.24
C GLU A 96 9.12 3.78 21.23
N ALA A 97 8.87 3.61 22.53
CA ALA A 97 9.38 4.51 23.57
C ALA A 97 10.91 4.56 23.57
N ILE A 98 11.58 3.40 23.46
CA ILE A 98 13.04 3.32 23.38
C ILE A 98 13.55 3.93 22.07
N ALA A 99 12.85 3.72 20.95
CA ALA A 99 13.24 4.29 19.67
C ALA A 99 13.20 5.83 19.66
N LYS A 100 12.18 6.43 20.30
CA LYS A 100 12.04 7.90 20.42
C LYS A 100 13.11 8.55 21.29
N LEU A 101 13.72 7.79 22.20
CA LEU A 101 14.82 8.28 23.04
C LEU A 101 16.17 8.33 22.32
N ARG A 102 16.27 7.80 21.09
CA ARG A 102 17.51 7.85 20.31
C ARG A 102 17.74 9.25 19.70
N PRO A 103 19.00 9.69 19.58
CA PRO A 103 19.32 10.95 18.91
C PRO A 103 18.88 10.91 17.43
N PRO A 104 18.53 12.06 16.85
CA PRO A 104 17.99 12.16 15.49
C PRO A 104 18.94 11.52 14.49
N ARG A 105 18.39 10.57 13.73
CA ARG A 105 19.10 9.70 12.78
C ARG A 105 19.32 10.39 11.45
N THR A 106 18.44 11.33 11.08
CA THR A 106 18.53 12.03 9.80
C THR A 106 18.72 13.54 9.96
N LEU A 107 19.27 14.17 8.93
CA LEU A 107 19.42 15.63 8.86
C LEU A 107 18.06 16.34 8.98
N TRP A 108 17.00 15.73 8.43
CA TRP A 108 15.64 16.25 8.48
C TRP A 108 15.08 16.29 9.91
N GLU A 109 15.30 15.23 10.69
CA GLU A 109 14.91 15.18 12.11
C GLU A 109 15.66 16.23 12.93
N ARG A 110 16.95 16.46 12.65
CA ARG A 110 17.73 17.53 13.28
C ARG A 110 17.21 18.93 12.96
N LEU A 111 16.76 19.16 11.73
CA LEU A 111 16.29 20.47 11.27
C LEU A 111 14.85 20.78 11.69
N THR A 112 14.02 19.76 11.87
CA THR A 112 12.60 19.94 12.20
C THR A 112 12.27 19.71 13.67
N GLY A 113 13.21 19.19 14.46
CA GLY A 113 12.99 18.87 15.87
C GLY A 113 11.93 17.79 16.09
N LYS A 114 11.66 16.99 15.05
CA LYS A 114 10.69 15.90 15.02
C LYS A 114 11.39 14.59 14.74
#